data_AF-A0A935ABP0-F1
#
_entry.id   AF-A0A935ABP0-F1
#
_cell.length_a   1.000
_cell.length_b   1.000
_cell.length_c   1.000
_cell.angle_alpha   90.00
_cell.angle_beta   90.00
_cell.angle_gamma   90.00
#
_symmetry.space_group_name_H-M   'P 1'
#
loop_
_entity.id
_entity.type
_entity.pdbx_description
1 polymer ?
#
loop_
_entity_poly.entity_id
_entity_poly.type
_entity_poly.pdbx_seq_one_letter_code
_entity_poly.pdbx_strand_id
1 'polypeptide(L)'
;MKKLLSCLLAALAGANLAQAAAFPGPDAFGYTGGSVAYNFRDISATGTSVLPLDDDSATGDIIGLGFNFSFYGSSFRTANIATNGFISFGNAYGMCCDGVPLGSGNGVPNQIAVFHMDWMTVQPGAAIYYQTVGVVGSRQFIVQWSRVNEFANDNRATFELILHEGRNTIELQYLDARSYDHAVTVGIQNANADVGLGYVEAARGVAIAGSGLCISTGAGCPGGTVPEPASMGLLGLGLAGLGMSRRLKRV
;
A
#
# COMPACT_ATOMS: atom_id res chain seq x y z
N MET A 1 -55.49 17.04 28.79
CA MET A 1 -54.36 17.66 29.51
C MET A 1 -53.09 16.87 29.24
N LYS A 2 -52.15 17.50 28.50
CA LYS A 2 -50.68 17.43 28.59
C LYS A 2 -50.06 16.13 29.16
N LYS A 3 -49.29 15.41 28.33
CA LYS A 3 -47.82 15.59 28.18
C LYS A 3 -47.26 14.59 27.16
N LEU A 4 -46.69 15.10 26.07
CA LEU A 4 -45.62 14.43 25.34
C LEU A 4 -44.38 14.34 26.25
N LEU A 5 -43.63 13.25 26.17
CA LEU A 5 -42.17 13.34 26.19
C LEU A 5 -41.56 12.13 25.47
N SER A 6 -40.82 12.44 24.41
CA SER A 6 -40.01 11.53 23.61
C SER A 6 -38.88 10.93 24.44
N CYS A 7 -38.46 9.70 24.15
CA CYS A 7 -37.16 9.24 24.61
C CYS A 7 -36.50 8.32 23.58
N LEU A 8 -35.39 8.84 23.06
CA LEU A 8 -34.24 8.17 22.42
C LEU A 8 -34.53 7.12 21.34
N LEU A 9 -34.49 7.58 20.09
CA LEU A 9 -33.94 6.77 19.02
C LEU A 9 -32.43 6.64 19.28
N ALA A 10 -31.95 5.42 19.47
CA ALA A 10 -30.54 5.13 19.64
C ALA A 10 -29.75 5.63 18.41
N ALA A 11 -28.87 6.61 18.61
CA ALA A 11 -27.80 6.86 17.67
C ALA A 11 -26.76 5.76 17.87
N LEU A 12 -26.85 4.68 17.09
CA LEU A 12 -25.67 3.88 16.80
C LEU A 12 -24.70 4.80 16.07
N ALA A 13 -23.70 5.30 16.78
CA ALA A 13 -22.50 5.83 16.17
C ALA A 13 -21.81 4.65 15.46
N GLY A 14 -22.22 4.39 14.22
CA GLY A 14 -21.43 3.59 13.32
C GLY A 14 -20.09 4.28 13.20
N ALA A 15 -19.02 3.62 13.63
CA ALA A 15 -17.68 4.02 13.24
C ALA A 15 -17.70 4.11 11.71
N ASN A 16 -17.47 5.31 11.17
CA ASN A 16 -17.18 5.46 9.76
C ASN A 16 -15.83 4.77 9.54
N LEU A 17 -15.87 3.47 9.25
CA LEU A 17 -14.71 2.76 8.73
C LEU A 17 -14.37 3.48 7.42
N ALA A 18 -13.14 3.97 7.30
CA ALA A 18 -12.65 4.51 6.05
C ALA A 18 -12.85 3.45 4.96
N GLN A 19 -13.74 3.73 4.01
CA GLN A 19 -13.96 2.89 2.84
C GLN A 19 -12.64 2.78 2.08
N ALA A 20 -12.29 1.56 1.64
CA ALA A 20 -11.15 1.28 0.75
C ALA A 20 -11.01 2.37 -0.34
N ALA A 21 -9.99 3.22 -0.22
CA ALA A 21 -9.66 4.18 -1.26
C ALA A 21 -9.10 3.43 -2.46
N ALA A 22 -9.49 3.77 -3.69
CA ALA A 22 -8.72 3.30 -4.84
C ALA A 22 -7.34 3.98 -4.82
N PHE A 23 -6.29 3.29 -5.27
CA PHE A 23 -5.00 3.96 -5.46
C PHE A 23 -5.20 5.18 -6.40
N PRO A 24 -4.76 6.38 -6.01
CA PRO A 24 -4.58 7.47 -6.97
C PRO A 24 -3.50 7.02 -7.96
N GLY A 25 -3.60 7.28 -9.26
CA GLY A 25 -2.50 6.86 -10.12
C GLY A 25 -2.67 7.13 -11.60
N PRO A 26 -1.57 6.96 -12.37
CA PRO A 26 -0.21 6.60 -11.91
C PRO A 26 0.48 7.72 -11.09
N ASP A 27 1.49 7.37 -10.28
CA ASP A 27 2.40 8.39 -9.72
C ASP A 27 3.32 8.99 -10.79
N ALA A 28 4.12 10.00 -10.43
CA ALA A 28 5.00 10.69 -11.39
C ALA A 28 6.13 9.81 -11.96
N PHE A 29 6.45 8.67 -11.34
CA PHE A 29 7.41 7.70 -11.87
C PHE A 29 6.73 6.67 -12.81
N GLY A 30 5.42 6.44 -12.62
CA GLY A 30 4.62 5.52 -13.41
C GLY A 30 4.19 4.26 -12.64
N TYR A 31 4.30 4.23 -11.32
CA TYR A 31 3.68 3.19 -10.52
C TYR A 31 2.16 3.37 -10.50
N THR A 32 1.45 2.26 -10.67
CA THR A 32 0.01 2.17 -10.44
C THR A 32 -0.25 1.15 -9.34
N GLY A 33 -1.39 1.29 -8.68
CA GLY A 33 -1.84 0.33 -7.68
C GLY A 33 -3.23 -0.20 -8.00
N GLY A 34 -3.54 -1.38 -7.46
CA GLY A 34 -4.84 -2.01 -7.58
C GLY A 34 -5.06 -3.08 -6.52
N SER A 35 -6.25 -3.66 -6.50
CA SER A 35 -6.56 -4.80 -5.64
C SER A 35 -6.18 -6.12 -6.32
N VAL A 36 -5.77 -7.09 -5.51
CA VAL A 36 -5.54 -8.48 -5.92
C VAL A 36 -6.31 -9.41 -4.99
N ALA A 37 -6.44 -10.67 -5.38
CA ALA A 37 -7.08 -11.66 -4.54
C ALA A 37 -6.31 -11.80 -3.20
N TYR A 38 -7.07 -11.93 -2.12
CA TYR A 38 -6.48 -12.26 -0.82
C TYR A 38 -5.83 -13.64 -0.88
N ASN A 39 -4.54 -13.69 -0.58
CA ASN A 39 -3.74 -14.92 -0.63
C ASN A 39 -2.51 -14.79 0.30
N PHE A 40 -2.79 -14.76 1.61
CA PHE A 40 -1.77 -14.60 2.65
C PHE A 40 -0.81 -15.81 2.71
N ARG A 41 0.50 -15.55 2.78
CA ARG A 41 1.55 -16.56 2.85
C ARG A 41 2.17 -16.61 4.24
N ASP A 42 1.53 -17.35 5.14
CA ASP A 42 2.02 -17.48 6.51
C ASP A 42 3.40 -18.17 6.57
N ILE A 43 4.41 -17.38 6.92
CA ILE A 43 5.80 -17.78 7.14
C ILE A 43 6.17 -17.78 8.63
N SER A 44 5.21 -17.61 9.56
CA SER A 44 5.51 -17.55 11.00
C SER A 44 6.19 -18.81 11.56
N ALA A 45 6.03 -19.95 10.89
CA ALA A 45 6.67 -21.22 11.26
C ALA A 45 7.98 -21.52 10.48
N THR A 46 8.24 -20.82 9.37
CA THR A 46 9.33 -21.14 8.43
C THR A 46 10.32 -20.02 8.19
N GLY A 47 9.94 -18.78 8.46
CA GLY A 47 10.74 -17.59 8.25
C GLY A 47 11.75 -17.35 9.36
N THR A 48 12.74 -16.52 9.05
CA THR A 48 13.73 -16.06 10.03
C THR A 48 13.14 -14.89 10.81
N SER A 49 13.11 -14.97 12.14
CA SER A 49 12.65 -13.88 13.00
C SER A 49 13.67 -12.74 13.08
N VAL A 50 13.19 -11.51 13.09
CA VAL A 50 13.97 -10.28 13.30
C VAL A 50 13.25 -9.37 14.30
N LEU A 51 14.01 -8.47 14.92
CA LEU A 51 13.50 -7.44 15.85
C LEU A 51 12.60 -8.03 16.96
N PRO A 52 13.06 -9.05 17.73
CA PRO A 52 12.27 -9.62 18.81
C PRO A 52 12.22 -8.68 20.03
N LEU A 53 11.04 -8.53 20.63
CA LEU A 53 10.83 -7.71 21.84
C LEU A 53 11.29 -6.26 21.65
N ASP A 54 10.90 -5.67 20.53
CA ASP A 54 11.43 -4.40 20.04
C ASP A 54 10.32 -3.39 19.73
N ASP A 55 10.74 -2.13 19.63
CA ASP A 55 9.95 -0.93 19.37
C ASP A 55 10.82 0.09 18.63
N ASP A 56 10.27 0.79 17.64
CA ASP A 56 10.96 1.82 16.84
C ASP A 56 12.31 1.40 16.21
N SER A 57 12.48 0.10 15.96
CA SER A 57 13.75 -0.48 15.48
C SER A 57 13.69 -0.93 14.03
N ALA A 58 14.88 -1.06 13.46
CA ALA A 58 15.08 -1.48 12.08
C ALA A 58 16.32 -2.38 11.95
N THR A 59 16.29 -3.28 10.97
CA THR A 59 17.38 -4.26 10.73
C THR A 59 18.68 -3.63 10.19
N GLY A 60 18.64 -2.42 9.64
CA GLY A 60 19.83 -1.70 9.16
C GLY A 60 20.24 -1.95 7.71
N ASP A 61 19.30 -2.29 6.82
CA ASP A 61 19.53 -2.60 5.39
C ASP A 61 20.47 -3.79 5.12
N ILE A 62 20.34 -4.84 5.92
CA ILE A 62 21.19 -6.04 5.83
C ILE A 62 20.44 -7.28 5.34
N ILE A 63 19.12 -7.20 5.19
CA ILE A 63 18.29 -8.37 4.88
C ILE A 63 18.35 -8.65 3.38
N GLY A 64 19.04 -9.73 3.00
CA GLY A 64 19.18 -10.12 1.60
C GLY A 64 17.86 -10.57 0.98
N LEU A 65 17.45 -9.93 -0.12
CA LEU A 65 16.25 -10.26 -0.88
C LEU A 65 16.38 -11.59 -1.66
N GLY A 66 17.62 -12.02 -1.90
CA GLY A 66 17.96 -13.16 -2.76
C GLY A 66 18.03 -12.79 -4.26
N PHE A 67 17.38 -11.71 -4.71
CA PHE A 67 17.38 -11.25 -6.10
C PHE A 67 17.56 -9.74 -6.22
N ASN A 68 17.77 -9.25 -7.45
CA ASN A 68 17.72 -7.82 -7.75
C ASN A 68 16.25 -7.39 -7.83
N PHE A 69 15.85 -6.43 -7.01
CA PHE A 69 14.54 -5.80 -7.06
C PHE A 69 14.67 -4.35 -7.55
N SER A 70 13.92 -3.98 -8.58
CA SER A 70 13.91 -2.62 -9.12
C SER A 70 12.83 -1.77 -8.47
N PHE A 71 13.22 -0.66 -7.86
CA PHE A 71 12.33 0.26 -7.17
C PHE A 71 12.71 1.72 -7.49
N TYR A 72 11.74 2.49 -8.02
CA TYR A 72 11.96 3.88 -8.50
C TYR A 72 13.23 4.06 -9.37
N GLY A 73 13.45 3.11 -10.28
CA GLY A 73 14.56 3.16 -11.25
C GLY A 73 15.92 2.70 -10.70
N SER A 74 16.02 2.42 -9.40
CA SER A 74 17.21 1.85 -8.76
C SER A 74 17.06 0.36 -8.51
N SER A 75 18.17 -0.38 -8.43
CA SER A 75 18.15 -1.82 -8.15
C SER A 75 18.75 -2.12 -6.78
N PHE A 76 18.04 -2.93 -5.99
CA PHE A 76 18.40 -3.28 -4.61
C PHE A 76 18.51 -4.80 -4.44
N ARG A 77 19.40 -5.23 -3.54
CA ARG A 77 19.61 -6.64 -3.15
C ARG A 77 19.39 -6.90 -1.67
N THR A 78 19.36 -5.84 -0.88
CA THR A 78 19.07 -5.84 0.55
C THR A 78 17.87 -4.96 0.81
N ALA A 79 17.22 -5.19 1.94
CA ALA A 79 16.23 -4.29 2.49
C ALA A 79 16.47 -4.08 3.98
N ASN A 80 15.98 -2.94 4.45
CA ASN A 80 15.79 -2.63 5.83
C ASN A 80 14.33 -2.89 6.22
N ILE A 81 14.09 -3.80 7.16
CA ILE A 81 12.77 -4.05 7.75
C ILE A 81 12.66 -3.27 9.06
N ALA A 82 11.55 -2.56 9.26
CA ALA A 82 11.26 -1.81 10.48
C ALA A 82 10.10 -2.42 11.28
N THR A 83 10.10 -2.24 12.60
CA THR A 83 9.00 -2.65 13.49
C THR A 83 7.68 -2.03 13.08
N ASN A 84 7.72 -0.74 12.73
CA ASN A 84 6.61 0.14 12.38
C ASN A 84 5.97 -0.15 11.02
N GLY A 85 5.97 -1.40 10.54
CA GLY A 85 5.13 -1.82 9.41
C GLY A 85 5.58 -1.32 8.04
N PHE A 86 6.89 -1.09 7.84
CA PHE A 86 7.44 -0.71 6.54
C PHE A 86 8.78 -1.37 6.26
N ILE A 87 9.18 -1.36 4.99
CA ILE A 87 10.58 -1.59 4.59
C ILE A 87 11.15 -0.38 3.84
N SER A 88 12.47 -0.26 3.84
CA SER A 88 13.19 0.72 3.02
C SER A 88 14.42 0.11 2.34
N PHE A 89 14.95 0.80 1.33
CA PHE A 89 16.11 0.33 0.57
C PHE A 89 17.25 1.34 0.53
N GLY A 90 18.49 0.86 0.67
CA GLY A 90 19.70 1.69 0.62
C GLY A 90 19.88 2.58 1.86
N ASN A 91 19.13 2.33 2.94
CA ASN A 91 19.15 3.13 4.15
C ASN A 91 18.64 2.34 5.37
N ALA A 92 19.06 2.73 6.57
CA ALA A 92 18.76 2.07 7.84
C ALA A 92 17.69 2.82 8.67
N TYR A 93 16.65 3.38 8.04
CA TYR A 93 15.64 4.15 8.75
C TYR A 93 14.70 3.26 9.59
N GLY A 94 14.64 3.49 10.90
CA GLY A 94 13.65 2.89 11.80
C GLY A 94 12.36 3.69 11.93
N MET A 95 12.41 5.01 11.70
CA MET A 95 11.34 6.02 11.85
C MET A 95 10.15 5.60 12.74
N CYS A 96 10.18 6.07 13.99
CA CYS A 96 8.98 6.34 14.76
C CYS A 96 8.09 7.37 14.03
N CYS A 97 6.76 7.29 14.05
CA CYS A 97 5.87 6.29 14.64
C CYS A 97 4.61 6.27 13.76
N ASP A 98 3.90 7.40 13.74
CA ASP A 98 2.77 7.63 12.85
C ASP A 98 3.21 7.62 11.38
N GLY A 99 2.37 7.01 10.54
CA GLY A 99 2.48 7.14 9.09
C GLY A 99 2.37 8.60 8.65
N VAL A 100 3.21 8.99 7.69
CA VAL A 100 3.22 10.32 7.08
C VAL A 100 2.72 10.27 5.64
N PRO A 101 2.20 11.38 5.07
CA PRO A 101 1.80 11.41 3.67
C PRO A 101 2.98 11.17 2.72
N LEU A 102 2.80 10.25 1.77
CA LEU A 102 3.80 9.89 0.78
C LEU A 102 3.93 10.98 -0.29
N GLY A 103 5.15 11.13 -0.84
CA GLY A 103 5.40 12.14 -1.89
C GLY A 103 5.37 13.60 -1.38
N SER A 104 5.37 13.81 -0.07
CA SER A 104 5.33 15.14 0.56
C SER A 104 6.69 15.81 0.72
N GLY A 105 7.78 15.13 0.32
CA GLY A 105 9.17 15.50 0.59
C GLY A 105 9.64 15.12 2.00
N ASN A 106 8.84 14.39 2.77
CA ASN A 106 9.13 13.95 4.14
C ASN A 106 8.91 12.43 4.28
N GLY A 107 9.37 11.86 5.39
CA GLY A 107 9.21 10.43 5.68
C GLY A 107 10.47 9.62 5.37
N VAL A 108 10.29 8.32 5.12
CA VAL A 108 11.41 7.40 4.91
C VAL A 108 11.79 7.32 3.42
N PRO A 109 13.06 7.60 3.05
CA PRO A 109 13.54 7.40 1.68
C PRO A 109 13.37 5.97 1.19
N ASN A 110 13.02 5.78 -0.09
CA ASN A 110 12.86 4.47 -0.73
C ASN A 110 11.96 3.52 0.08
N GLN A 111 10.82 4.00 0.55
CA GLN A 111 9.96 3.26 1.46
C GLN A 111 8.86 2.50 0.73
N ILE A 112 8.58 1.29 1.23
CA ILE A 112 7.30 0.60 1.06
C ILE A 112 6.61 0.58 2.43
N ALA A 113 5.61 1.43 2.59
CA ALA A 113 4.77 1.50 3.78
C ALA A 113 3.69 0.41 3.64
N VAL A 114 3.84 -0.70 4.36
CA VAL A 114 2.92 -1.85 4.28
C VAL A 114 1.69 -1.55 5.12
N PHE A 115 1.91 -1.11 6.36
CA PHE A 115 0.91 -0.54 7.25
C PHE A 115 1.65 0.32 8.27
N HIS A 116 2.26 1.41 7.77
CA HIS A 116 3.18 2.22 8.56
C HIS A 116 2.41 2.97 9.65
N MET A 117 2.70 2.60 10.88
CA MET A 117 2.27 3.23 12.12
C MET A 117 3.15 2.71 13.28
N ASP A 118 2.85 3.12 14.50
CA ASP A 118 3.54 2.73 15.72
C ASP A 118 3.22 1.27 16.13
N TRP A 119 4.12 0.35 15.76
CA TRP A 119 3.99 -1.08 16.02
C TRP A 119 5.16 -1.60 16.85
N MET A 120 4.85 -2.49 17.78
CA MET A 120 5.83 -3.19 18.60
C MET A 120 5.73 -4.72 18.48
N THR A 121 6.80 -5.41 18.85
CA THR A 121 6.87 -6.89 18.95
C THR A 121 7.02 -7.37 20.39
N VAL A 122 6.64 -6.55 21.37
CA VAL A 122 6.88 -6.80 22.81
C VAL A 122 5.90 -7.79 23.44
N GLN A 123 4.77 -8.07 22.78
CA GLN A 123 3.75 -8.97 23.30
C GLN A 123 3.99 -10.44 22.94
N PRO A 124 3.57 -11.41 23.78
CA PRO A 124 3.75 -12.84 23.48
C PRO A 124 3.18 -13.23 22.13
N GLY A 125 3.99 -13.95 21.33
CA GLY A 125 3.65 -14.40 19.99
C GLY A 125 3.66 -13.31 18.91
N ALA A 126 4.06 -12.08 19.24
CA ALA A 126 4.36 -11.04 18.25
C ALA A 126 5.79 -11.24 17.70
N ALA A 127 5.94 -11.18 16.38
CA ALA A 127 7.25 -11.28 15.75
C ALA A 127 7.19 -10.80 14.30
N ILE A 128 8.33 -10.39 13.77
CA ILE A 128 8.51 -10.10 12.35
C ILE A 128 9.37 -11.20 11.75
N TYR A 129 8.93 -11.73 10.61
CA TYR A 129 9.61 -12.80 9.90
C TYR A 129 9.91 -12.39 8.47
N TYR A 130 11.01 -12.89 7.91
CA TYR A 130 11.26 -12.82 6.47
C TYR A 130 11.65 -14.18 5.90
N GLN A 131 11.34 -14.39 4.62
CA GLN A 131 11.73 -15.58 3.88
C GLN A 131 11.82 -15.30 2.39
N THR A 132 12.82 -15.88 1.70
CA THR A 132 12.83 -15.96 0.23
C THR A 132 12.46 -17.37 -0.21
N VAL A 133 11.47 -17.50 -1.08
CA VAL A 133 10.97 -18.79 -1.59
C VAL A 133 10.90 -18.80 -3.13
N GLY A 134 10.73 -19.99 -3.71
CA GLY A 134 10.59 -20.18 -5.15
C GLY A 134 11.91 -20.50 -5.87
N VAL A 135 11.86 -20.52 -7.20
CA VAL A 135 13.00 -20.84 -8.08
C VAL A 135 13.58 -19.58 -8.69
N VAL A 136 14.90 -19.58 -8.96
CA VAL A 136 15.60 -18.43 -9.56
C VAL A 136 14.89 -17.96 -10.83
N GLY A 137 14.64 -16.65 -10.92
CA GLY A 137 13.88 -16.01 -11.99
C GLY A 137 12.39 -15.81 -11.67
N SER A 138 11.90 -16.41 -10.59
CA SER A 138 10.52 -16.25 -10.11
C SER A 138 10.42 -16.40 -8.59
N ARG A 139 11.45 -15.98 -7.84
CA ARG A 139 11.43 -15.99 -6.38
C ARG A 139 10.49 -14.93 -5.82
N GLN A 140 10.07 -15.16 -4.59
CA GLN A 140 9.31 -14.22 -3.78
C GLN A 140 10.08 -13.94 -2.50
N PHE A 141 10.28 -12.67 -2.18
CA PHE A 141 10.76 -12.24 -0.88
C PHE A 141 9.56 -11.77 -0.05
N ILE A 142 9.33 -12.42 1.09
CA ILE A 142 8.16 -12.23 1.94
C ILE A 142 8.63 -11.65 3.27
N VAL A 143 7.93 -10.62 3.76
CA VAL A 143 8.07 -10.10 5.12
C VAL A 143 6.71 -10.11 5.79
N GLN A 144 6.60 -10.75 6.93
CA GLN A 144 5.36 -10.87 7.71
C GLN A 144 5.53 -10.20 9.07
N TRP A 145 4.69 -9.21 9.36
CA TRP A 145 4.46 -8.71 10.72
C TRP A 145 3.36 -9.58 11.32
N SER A 146 3.73 -10.47 12.24
CA SER A 146 2.81 -11.45 12.83
C SER A 146 2.39 -11.01 14.22
N ARG A 147 1.09 -10.75 14.39
CA ARG A 147 0.47 -10.39 15.68
C ARG A 147 1.20 -9.24 16.40
N VAL A 148 1.78 -8.30 15.64
CA VAL A 148 2.43 -7.10 16.17
C VAL A 148 1.39 -6.26 16.89
N ASN A 149 1.80 -5.62 17.99
CA ASN A 149 0.89 -4.87 18.83
C ASN A 149 1.05 -3.37 18.61
N GLU A 150 -0.06 -2.64 18.56
CA GLU A 150 -0.02 -1.17 18.48
C GLU A 150 0.58 -0.60 19.77
N PHE A 151 1.31 0.50 19.66
CA PHE A 151 1.87 1.15 20.84
C PHE A 151 0.79 1.57 21.84
N ALA A 152 1.08 1.41 23.13
CA ALA A 152 0.21 1.72 24.26
C ALA A 152 -1.15 0.99 24.32
N ASN A 153 -1.39 -0.05 23.51
CA ASN A 153 -2.60 -0.87 23.62
C ASN A 153 -2.36 -2.35 23.21
N ASP A 154 -3.40 -3.19 23.34
CA ASP A 154 -3.34 -4.64 23.04
C ASP A 154 -3.91 -5.01 21.66
N ASN A 155 -4.15 -4.03 20.80
CA ASN A 155 -4.56 -4.25 19.42
C ASN A 155 -3.46 -5.00 18.68
N ARG A 156 -3.80 -6.09 18.02
CA ARG A 156 -2.86 -6.92 17.28
C ARG A 156 -3.22 -6.97 15.82
N ALA A 157 -2.21 -6.91 14.97
CA ALA A 157 -2.36 -6.96 13.53
C ALA A 157 -1.42 -7.99 12.91
N THR A 158 -1.87 -8.63 11.84
CA THR A 158 -1.07 -9.50 10.99
C THR A 158 -1.20 -9.07 9.52
N PHE A 159 -0.07 -8.75 8.91
CA PHE A 159 0.03 -8.29 7.53
C PHE A 159 1.40 -8.63 6.94
N GLU A 160 1.50 -8.62 5.61
CA GLU A 160 2.73 -8.98 4.92
C GLU A 160 2.97 -8.18 3.64
N LEU A 161 4.23 -8.21 3.24
CA LEU A 161 4.77 -7.73 1.98
C LEU A 161 5.33 -8.91 1.20
N ILE A 162 5.10 -8.93 -0.11
CA ILE A 162 5.68 -9.88 -1.05
C ILE A 162 6.28 -9.11 -2.23
N LEU A 163 7.60 -9.23 -2.41
CA LEU A 163 8.31 -8.73 -3.59
C LEU A 163 8.53 -9.88 -4.57
N HIS A 164 8.24 -9.66 -5.85
CA HIS A 164 8.37 -10.71 -6.88
C HIS A 164 9.58 -10.46 -7.79
N GLU A 165 10.46 -11.46 -7.87
CA GLU A 165 11.62 -11.46 -8.79
C GLU A 165 11.17 -11.37 -10.25
N GLY A 166 11.91 -10.60 -11.05
CA GLY A 166 11.70 -10.45 -12.49
C GLY A 166 10.57 -9.47 -12.85
N ARG A 167 9.44 -9.53 -12.15
CA ARG A 167 8.32 -8.58 -12.36
C ARG A 167 8.51 -7.26 -11.61
N ASN A 168 9.26 -7.27 -10.51
CA ASN A 168 9.42 -6.12 -9.62
C ASN A 168 8.08 -5.57 -9.10
N THR A 169 7.09 -6.46 -8.96
CA THR A 169 5.78 -6.13 -8.39
C THR A 169 5.84 -6.22 -6.89
N ILE A 170 5.10 -5.34 -6.24
CA ILE A 170 4.94 -5.25 -4.79
C ILE A 170 3.53 -5.73 -4.51
N GLU A 171 3.38 -6.76 -3.68
CA GLU A 171 2.09 -7.26 -3.24
C GLU A 171 2.01 -7.12 -1.71
N LEU A 172 0.88 -6.62 -1.22
CA LEU A 172 0.60 -6.43 0.20
C LEU A 172 -0.63 -7.28 0.54
N GLN A 173 -0.56 -8.05 1.62
CA GLN A 173 -1.67 -8.90 2.05
C GLN A 173 -1.98 -8.64 3.52
N TYR A 174 -3.25 -8.47 3.85
CA TYR A 174 -3.70 -8.12 5.20
C TYR A 174 -4.62 -9.20 5.72
N LEU A 175 -4.19 -9.93 6.76
CA LEU A 175 -5.06 -10.86 7.48
C LEU A 175 -6.07 -10.05 8.30
N ASP A 176 -5.58 -9.19 9.19
CA ASP A 176 -6.39 -8.46 10.18
C ASP A 176 -5.72 -7.16 10.67
N ALA A 177 -5.31 -6.27 9.75
CA ALA A 177 -4.66 -5.01 10.13
C ALA A 177 -5.66 -3.91 10.49
N ARG A 178 -5.53 -3.33 11.68
CA ARG A 178 -6.37 -2.23 12.14
C ARG A 178 -5.59 -1.25 13.00
N SER A 179 -5.88 0.04 12.85
CA SER A 179 -5.46 1.11 13.75
C SER A 179 -6.60 1.52 14.69
N TYR A 180 -6.27 1.84 15.94
CA TYR A 180 -7.16 2.58 16.82
C TYR A 180 -6.67 4.01 17.07
N ASP A 181 -5.39 4.20 17.38
CA ASP A 181 -4.88 5.46 17.93
C ASP A 181 -3.81 6.13 17.05
N HIS A 182 -3.22 5.40 16.10
CA HIS A 182 -2.14 5.91 15.24
C HIS A 182 -2.58 6.21 13.80
N ALA A 183 -1.92 7.19 13.19
CA ALA A 183 -2.10 7.48 11.77
C ALA A 183 -1.39 6.41 10.94
N VAL A 184 -2.08 5.89 9.93
CA VAL A 184 -1.59 4.84 9.05
C VAL A 184 -1.20 5.42 7.71
N THR A 185 -0.09 4.95 7.17
CA THR A 185 0.25 5.11 5.76
C THR A 185 0.43 3.74 5.09
N VAL A 186 -0.14 3.58 3.90
CA VAL A 186 0.02 2.40 3.05
C VAL A 186 0.37 2.87 1.64
N GLY A 187 1.49 2.40 1.08
CA GLY A 187 1.92 2.79 -0.25
C GLY A 187 3.44 2.76 -0.44
N ILE A 188 3.92 3.52 -1.41
CA ILE A 188 5.35 3.59 -1.75
C ILE A 188 5.81 5.02 -2.00
N GLN A 189 7.12 5.30 -1.81
CA GLN A 189 7.74 6.55 -2.23
C GLN A 189 9.22 6.39 -2.62
N ASN A 190 9.70 7.33 -3.43
CA ASN A 190 11.05 7.35 -3.97
C ASN A 190 12.12 7.77 -2.93
N ALA A 191 13.38 7.83 -3.37
CA ALA A 191 14.52 8.19 -2.54
C ALA A 191 14.45 9.60 -1.94
N ASN A 192 13.83 10.55 -2.64
CA ASN A 192 13.69 11.93 -2.17
C ASN A 192 12.41 12.16 -1.36
N ALA A 193 11.56 11.14 -1.24
CA ALA A 193 10.21 11.22 -0.67
C ALA A 193 9.28 12.26 -1.32
N ASP A 194 9.59 12.75 -2.52
CA ASP A 194 8.84 13.77 -3.26
C ASP A 194 7.95 13.20 -4.37
N VAL A 195 8.08 11.90 -4.65
CA VAL A 195 7.18 11.12 -5.51
C VAL A 195 6.73 9.91 -4.74
N GLY A 196 5.41 9.71 -4.64
CA GLY A 196 4.82 8.58 -3.95
C GLY A 196 3.45 8.20 -4.49
N LEU A 197 3.03 6.99 -4.11
CA LEU A 197 1.76 6.37 -4.46
C LEU A 197 1.15 5.78 -3.18
N GLY A 198 0.18 6.47 -2.58
CA GLY A 198 -0.49 6.01 -1.36
C GLY A 198 -1.90 5.46 -1.57
N TYR A 199 -2.16 4.33 -0.93
CA TYR A 199 -3.50 3.77 -0.74
C TYR A 199 -4.20 4.40 0.49
N VAL A 200 -3.44 4.62 1.55
CA VAL A 200 -3.86 5.32 2.78
C VAL A 200 -2.76 6.30 3.14
N GLU A 201 -3.14 7.54 3.45
CA GLU A 201 -2.21 8.65 3.69
C GLU A 201 -2.47 9.27 5.06
N ALA A 202 -1.62 8.94 6.05
CA ALA A 202 -1.66 9.46 7.41
C ALA A 202 -3.06 9.50 8.06
N ALA A 203 -3.84 8.41 7.92
CA ALA A 203 -5.22 8.35 8.37
C ALA A 203 -5.40 7.48 9.64
N ARG A 204 -6.23 7.94 10.58
CA ARG A 204 -6.55 7.21 11.83
C ARG A 204 -7.81 6.35 11.67
N GLY A 205 -7.94 5.31 12.50
CA GLY A 205 -9.12 4.42 12.50
C GLY A 205 -9.24 3.53 11.25
N VAL A 206 -8.11 3.28 10.57
CA VAL A 206 -8.03 2.48 9.35
C VAL A 206 -8.13 1.00 9.69
N ALA A 207 -8.90 0.23 8.91
CA ALA A 207 -8.97 -1.22 9.02
C ALA A 207 -8.90 -1.85 7.62
N ILE A 208 -7.96 -2.77 7.42
CA ILE A 208 -7.76 -3.53 6.19
C ILE A 208 -7.62 -5.01 6.58
N ALA A 209 -8.57 -5.85 6.16
CA ALA A 209 -8.61 -7.26 6.53
C ALA A 209 -9.14 -8.12 5.39
N GLY A 210 -8.59 -9.33 5.24
CA GLY A 210 -8.98 -10.28 4.20
C GLY A 210 -8.83 -9.73 2.78
N SER A 211 -7.83 -8.88 2.53
CA SER A 211 -7.64 -8.20 1.25
C SER A 211 -6.18 -8.18 0.82
N GLY A 212 -5.98 -8.07 -0.50
CA GLY A 212 -4.67 -7.94 -1.13
C GLY A 212 -4.58 -6.69 -2.00
N LEU A 213 -3.42 -6.04 -2.00
CA LEU A 213 -3.08 -4.91 -2.85
C LEU A 213 -1.87 -5.28 -3.72
N CYS A 214 -1.78 -4.68 -4.90
CA CYS A 214 -0.59 -4.78 -5.73
C CYS A 214 -0.21 -3.40 -6.26
N ILE A 215 1.10 -3.16 -6.32
CA ILE A 215 1.72 -1.96 -6.86
C ILE A 215 2.78 -2.38 -7.88
N SER A 216 2.76 -1.79 -9.06
CA SER A 216 3.70 -2.12 -10.14
C SER A 216 3.87 -0.99 -11.14
N THR A 217 4.95 -1.02 -11.93
CA THR A 217 5.01 -0.28 -13.18
C THR A 217 4.45 -1.13 -14.32
N GLY A 218 3.55 -0.57 -15.13
CA GLY A 218 2.94 -1.28 -16.25
C GLY A 218 1.90 -2.35 -15.84
N ALA A 219 1.78 -3.42 -16.64
CA ALA A 219 0.76 -4.48 -16.46
C ALA A 219 1.15 -5.54 -15.41
N GLY A 220 1.91 -5.16 -14.38
CA GLY A 220 2.54 -6.08 -13.44
C GLY A 220 1.57 -6.75 -12.45
N CYS A 221 0.43 -6.12 -12.14
CA CYS A 221 -0.51 -6.65 -11.15
C CYS A 221 -1.49 -7.69 -11.72
N PRO A 222 -1.45 -8.96 -11.26
CA PRO A 222 -2.38 -9.98 -11.71
C PRO A 222 -3.79 -9.68 -11.19
N GLY A 223 -4.73 -9.42 -12.10
CA GLY A 223 -6.13 -9.13 -11.76
C GLY A 223 -6.51 -7.65 -11.76
N GLY A 224 -5.60 -6.75 -12.16
CA GLY A 224 -5.98 -5.38 -12.51
C GLY A 224 -6.89 -5.42 -13.72
N THR A 225 -8.21 -5.31 -13.52
CA THR A 225 -9.07 -4.80 -14.58
C THR A 225 -8.53 -3.40 -14.88
N VAL A 226 -7.87 -3.24 -16.03
CA VAL A 226 -7.65 -1.92 -16.63
C VAL A 226 -9.01 -1.23 -16.55
N PRO A 227 -9.14 -0.04 -15.91
CA PRO A 227 -10.34 0.74 -16.08
C PRO A 227 -10.49 0.91 -17.58
N GLU A 228 -11.49 0.27 -18.20
CA GLU A 228 -11.78 0.57 -19.59
C GLU A 228 -11.92 2.09 -19.69
N PRO A 229 -11.37 2.74 -20.72
CA PRO A 229 -11.54 4.16 -20.94
C PRO A 229 -12.99 4.44 -21.35
N ALA A 230 -13.93 4.23 -20.44
CA ALA A 230 -15.29 4.70 -20.56
C ALA A 230 -15.27 6.20 -20.28
N SER A 231 -15.11 6.98 -21.36
CA SER A 231 -15.59 8.37 -21.56
C SER A 231 -14.59 9.33 -22.23
N MET A 232 -13.62 8.86 -23.02
CA MET A 232 -13.16 9.70 -24.15
C MET A 232 -14.18 9.60 -25.27
N GLY A 233 -15.29 10.32 -25.07
CA GLY A 233 -16.29 10.55 -26.10
C GLY A 233 -15.60 11.10 -27.34
N LEU A 234 -15.58 10.25 -28.36
CA LEU A 234 -15.17 10.55 -29.72
C LEU A 234 -16.15 11.59 -30.29
N LEU A 235 -15.96 12.88 -29.98
CA LEU A 235 -16.64 13.98 -30.67
C LEU A 235 -15.96 14.19 -32.03
N GLY A 236 -16.12 13.21 -32.91
CA GLY A 236 -15.79 13.27 -34.32
C GLY A 236 -17.04 13.41 -35.16
N LEU A 237 -17.65 14.60 -35.20
CA LEU A 237 -18.57 15.08 -36.25
C LEU A 237 -18.41 16.62 -36.21
N GLY A 238 -17.79 17.31 -37.17
CA GLY A 238 -18.09 17.25 -38.59
C GLY A 238 -19.30 18.16 -38.88
N LEU A 239 -19.10 19.47 -39.00
CA LEU A 239 -20.03 20.32 -39.74
C LEU A 239 -19.29 21.42 -40.49
N ALA A 240 -19.49 21.34 -41.81
CA ALA A 240 -18.77 22.00 -42.86
C ALA A 240 -19.03 23.50 -42.94
N GLY A 241 -18.01 24.22 -43.44
CA GLY A 241 -18.12 25.62 -43.83
C GLY A 241 -19.10 25.80 -44.99
N LEU A 242 -20.04 26.73 -44.81
CA LEU A 242 -20.82 27.30 -45.90
C LEU A 242 -19.95 28.31 -46.66
N GLY A 243 -19.23 27.82 -47.66
CA GLY A 243 -18.60 28.64 -48.70
C GLY A 243 -19.51 28.73 -49.93
N MET A 244 -19.93 29.95 -50.28
CA MET A 244 -20.66 30.29 -51.51
C MET A 244 -19.90 29.86 -52.76
N SER A 245 -20.60 29.30 -53.76
CA SER A 245 -20.31 29.62 -55.16
C SER A 245 -21.53 29.40 -56.07
N ARG A 246 -21.65 30.31 -57.03
CA ARG A 246 -22.76 30.51 -57.97
C ARG A 246 -22.55 29.71 -59.27
N ARG A 247 -23.69 29.46 -59.94
CA ARG A 247 -24.01 29.66 -61.39
C ARG A 247 -23.99 28.45 -62.39
N LEU A 248 -25.17 28.34 -63.05
CA LEU A 248 -25.50 27.99 -64.48
C LEU A 248 -25.49 26.49 -64.85
N LYS A 249 -26.37 25.91 -65.70
CA LYS A 249 -27.34 26.40 -66.71
C LYS A 249 -28.27 25.25 -67.22
N ARG A 250 -29.42 25.63 -67.82
CA ARG A 250 -30.24 24.98 -68.89
C ARG A 250 -31.05 23.70 -68.58
N VAL A 251 -32.37 23.78 -68.76
CA VAL A 251 -33.10 23.46 -70.02
C VAL A 251 -34.16 24.56 -70.23
#